data_AF-A0A499V2B1-F1
#
_entry.id   AF-A0A499V2B1-F1
#
_cell.length_a   1.000
_cell.length_b   1.000
_cell.length_c   1.000
_cell.angle_alpha   90.00
_cell.angle_beta   90.00
_cell.angle_gamma   90.00
#
_symmetry.space_group_name_H-M   'P 1'
#
loop_
_entity.id
_entity.type
_entity.pdbx_description
1 polymer ?
#
loop_
_entity_poly.entity_id
_entity_poly.type
_entity_poly.pdbx_seq_one_letter_code
_entity_poly.pdbx_strand_id
1 'polypeptide(L)'
;MAHELAHLSLRHHRVRAFTLRLETSLTVARESLISFGTANGLVGMYVGLPQAMIGLYIRLFRWLVQPVRRRQELEADHTAARLCGAPTLAEALANRAVVEPLWIEFHRMYLDAAPDGVLPADPFRAFARTMADPGVQDRLPALRARMVEAPAAQNEFGPSHPHLAYRLRRLTKGHEPAAAIACRPDAALLPDLLPGQIAGLLARYVGASTLPWQDWIDRWVDARNAVLVEPLCAAVRTLVGPEHQPVALHQVLHLLEAGQRMPLARALAGRVPEAHREPDDPLALLSAALLALVKSRLTERPGPGSPLPQLVRDAVLQPSHVSRLSLHLAGCGVDETAPAQDTPETGQHPSDEPEQAGYSTAKVSGGIPEAGRRVISSVRAVTLTVLIVVVAVGGLRWTTRDKPAFVPPTRVTPTYSPVYPISPPLPSQPYAPLPSASAYPFNPEDRFRLPSPVLTPPDFYLSATP
;
A
#
# COMPACT_ATOMS: atom_id res chain seq x y z
N MET A 1 -16.66 -1.68 -14.36
CA MET A 1 -17.88 -0.84 -14.47
C MET A 1 -19.15 -1.66 -14.63
N ALA A 2 -19.33 -2.47 -15.68
CA ALA A 2 -20.57 -3.25 -15.90
C ALA A 2 -20.99 -4.11 -14.69
N HIS A 3 -20.04 -4.75 -14.02
CA HIS A 3 -20.27 -5.50 -12.77
C HIS A 3 -20.83 -4.64 -11.63
N GLU A 4 -20.25 -3.46 -11.39
CA GLU A 4 -20.73 -2.53 -10.36
C GLU A 4 -22.12 -1.95 -10.71
N LEU A 5 -22.35 -1.64 -11.99
CA LEU A 5 -23.66 -1.22 -12.47
C LEU A 5 -24.71 -2.34 -12.32
N ALA A 6 -24.31 -3.60 -12.49
CA ALA A 6 -25.19 -4.73 -12.23
C ALA A 6 -25.59 -4.79 -10.74
N HIS A 7 -24.66 -4.58 -9.80
CA HIS A 7 -25.01 -4.45 -8.38
C HIS A 7 -26.00 -3.31 -8.09
N LEU A 8 -25.88 -2.17 -8.79
CA LEU A 8 -26.83 -1.07 -8.67
C LEU A 8 -28.20 -1.45 -9.21
N SER A 9 -28.27 -2.03 -10.42
CA SER A 9 -29.52 -2.43 -11.07
C SER A 9 -30.30 -3.49 -10.28
N LEU A 10 -29.58 -4.45 -9.69
CA LEU A 10 -30.14 -5.53 -8.87
C LEU A 10 -30.37 -5.11 -7.41
N ARG A 11 -30.12 -3.84 -7.08
CA ARG A 11 -30.29 -3.26 -5.72
C ARG A 11 -29.46 -3.96 -4.63
N HIS A 12 -28.36 -4.63 -5.00
CA HIS A 12 -27.46 -5.29 -4.05
C HIS A 12 -26.89 -4.32 -3.01
N HIS A 13 -26.74 -3.04 -3.37
CA HIS A 13 -26.20 -2.00 -2.50
C HIS A 13 -27.00 -1.78 -1.19
N ARG A 14 -28.33 -1.97 -1.19
CA ARG A 14 -29.15 -1.77 0.01
C ARG A 14 -28.77 -2.74 1.12
N VAL A 15 -28.61 -4.01 0.77
CA VAL A 15 -28.18 -5.07 1.70
C VAL A 15 -26.69 -4.91 2.01
N ARG A 16 -25.85 -4.57 1.02
CA ARG A 16 -24.41 -4.40 1.22
C ARG A 16 -24.08 -3.27 2.17
N ALA A 17 -24.71 -2.10 2.04
CA ALA A 17 -24.47 -0.95 2.91
C ALA A 17 -24.85 -1.23 4.37
N PHE A 18 -26.02 -1.84 4.60
CA PHE A 18 -26.44 -2.24 5.95
C PHE A 18 -25.49 -3.27 6.55
N THR A 19 -25.20 -4.35 5.81
CA THR A 19 -24.35 -5.43 6.31
C THR A 19 -22.92 -4.99 6.56
N LEU A 20 -22.37 -4.11 5.71
CA LEU A 20 -21.05 -3.52 5.90
C LEU A 20 -21.01 -2.65 7.16
N ARG A 21 -21.97 -1.74 7.36
CA ARG A 21 -22.02 -0.88 8.56
C ARG A 21 -22.13 -1.70 9.84
N LEU A 22 -22.97 -2.74 9.83
CA LEU A 22 -23.12 -3.63 10.97
C LEU A 22 -21.81 -4.39 11.24
N GLU A 23 -21.20 -4.97 10.21
CA GLU A 23 -19.91 -5.66 10.31
C GLU A 23 -18.81 -4.74 10.86
N THR A 24 -18.66 -3.52 10.33
CA THR A 24 -17.71 -2.51 10.83
C THR A 24 -18.00 -2.15 12.28
N SER A 25 -19.26 -1.90 12.65
CA SER A 25 -19.62 -1.55 14.03
C SER A 25 -19.27 -2.65 15.03
N LEU A 26 -19.49 -3.92 14.67
CA LEU A 26 -19.15 -5.06 15.51
C LEU A 26 -17.65 -5.28 15.64
N THR A 27 -16.89 -5.09 14.56
CA THR A 27 -15.43 -5.14 14.59
C THR A 27 -14.87 -4.04 15.48
N VAL A 28 -15.31 -2.79 15.30
CA VAL A 28 -14.88 -1.65 16.14
C VAL A 28 -15.27 -1.88 17.61
N ALA A 29 -16.45 -2.43 17.88
CA ALA A 29 -16.87 -2.77 19.24
C ALA A 29 -15.99 -3.88 19.86
N ARG A 30 -15.64 -4.92 19.09
CA ARG A 30 -14.72 -5.99 19.52
C ARG A 30 -13.33 -5.43 19.83
N GLU A 31 -12.77 -4.61 18.93
CA GLU A 31 -11.46 -3.97 19.09
C GLU A 31 -11.44 -3.03 20.30
N SER A 32 -12.48 -2.23 20.48
CA SER A 32 -12.64 -1.35 21.65
C SER A 32 -12.63 -2.16 22.95
N LEU A 33 -13.37 -3.27 23.01
CA LEU A 33 -13.37 -4.17 24.17
C LEU A 33 -11.99 -4.77 24.46
N ILE A 34 -11.27 -5.21 23.43
CA ILE A 34 -9.90 -5.72 23.58
C ILE A 34 -8.99 -4.63 24.15
N SER A 35 -9.05 -3.42 23.59
CA SER A 35 -8.25 -2.29 24.06
C SER A 35 -8.56 -1.91 25.52
N PHE A 36 -9.83 -1.95 25.94
CA PHE A 36 -10.20 -1.72 27.34
C PHE A 36 -9.73 -2.86 28.26
N GLY A 37 -9.78 -4.10 27.78
CA GLY A 37 -9.32 -5.28 28.51
C GLY A 37 -7.81 -5.29 28.75
N THR A 38 -7.01 -4.82 27.79
CA THR A 38 -5.55 -4.73 27.92
C THR A 38 -5.11 -3.57 28.81
N ALA A 39 -5.83 -2.44 28.80
CA ALA A 39 -5.52 -1.28 29.62
C ALA A 39 -5.80 -1.50 31.12
N ASN A 40 -6.72 -2.40 31.48
CA ASN A 40 -7.11 -2.63 32.87
C ASN A 40 -7.28 -4.12 33.16
N GLY A 41 -6.34 -4.71 33.91
CA GLY A 41 -6.34 -6.15 34.22
C GLY A 41 -7.59 -6.64 34.98
N LEU A 42 -8.31 -5.76 35.68
CA LEU A 42 -9.58 -6.10 36.32
C LEU A 42 -10.72 -6.16 35.31
N VAL A 43 -10.74 -5.25 34.32
CA VAL A 43 -11.67 -5.26 33.20
C VAL A 43 -11.41 -6.47 32.29
N GLY A 44 -10.14 -6.81 32.06
CA GLY A 44 -9.74 -8.02 31.31
C GLY A 44 -10.37 -9.32 31.83
N MET A 45 -10.60 -9.47 33.14
CA MET A 45 -11.26 -10.67 33.70
C MET A 45 -12.73 -10.81 33.26
N TYR A 46 -13.43 -9.71 33.02
CA TYR A 46 -14.87 -9.72 32.69
C TYR A 46 -15.14 -9.46 31.19
N VAL A 47 -14.19 -8.90 30.44
CA VAL A 47 -14.32 -8.64 29.00
C VAL A 47 -14.37 -9.92 28.17
N GLY A 48 -13.82 -11.04 28.67
CA GLY A 48 -13.77 -12.30 27.93
C GLY A 48 -15.15 -12.79 27.46
N LEU A 49 -16.17 -12.72 28.31
CA LEU A 49 -17.53 -13.17 27.95
C LEU A 49 -18.19 -12.25 26.89
N PRO A 50 -18.27 -10.92 27.06
CA PRO A 50 -18.74 -10.01 26.01
C PRO A 50 -17.96 -10.14 24.69
N GLN A 51 -16.63 -10.27 24.76
CA GLN A 51 -15.78 -10.48 23.58
C GLN A 51 -16.13 -11.78 22.85
N ALA A 52 -16.31 -12.87 23.59
CA ALA A 52 -16.72 -14.15 23.03
C ALA A 52 -18.14 -14.08 22.41
N MET A 53 -19.08 -13.40 23.07
CA MET A 53 -20.44 -13.21 22.55
C MET A 53 -20.44 -12.38 21.26
N ILE A 54 -19.68 -11.28 21.21
CA ILE A 54 -19.55 -10.46 19.99
C ILE A 54 -18.85 -11.24 18.88
N GLY A 55 -17.81 -12.00 19.20
CA GLY A 55 -17.15 -12.90 18.25
C GLY A 55 -18.11 -13.93 17.66
N LEU A 56 -18.94 -14.56 18.50
CA LEU A 56 -19.98 -15.50 18.06
C LEU A 56 -21.04 -14.82 17.20
N TYR A 57 -21.48 -13.61 17.58
CA TYR A 57 -22.45 -12.85 16.80
C TYR A 57 -21.91 -12.48 15.42
N ILE A 58 -20.67 -11.99 15.34
CA ILE A 58 -19.98 -11.71 14.06
C ILE A 58 -19.92 -12.97 13.20
N ARG A 59 -19.56 -14.11 13.81
CA ARG A 59 -19.47 -15.41 13.12
C ARG A 59 -20.82 -15.84 12.54
N LEU A 60 -21.88 -15.79 13.35
CA LEU A 60 -23.24 -16.16 12.92
C LEU A 60 -23.75 -15.22 11.82
N PHE A 61 -23.56 -13.92 12.02
CA PHE A 61 -23.94 -12.89 11.05
C PHE A 61 -23.26 -13.12 9.70
N ARG A 62 -21.94 -13.36 9.70
CA ARG A 62 -21.18 -13.67 8.47
C ARG A 62 -21.62 -14.98 7.84
N TRP A 63 -21.89 -16.02 8.63
CA TRP A 63 -22.40 -17.30 8.13
C TRP A 63 -23.74 -17.14 7.39
N LEU A 64 -24.64 -16.29 7.90
CA LEU A 64 -25.91 -15.98 7.25
C LEU A 64 -25.75 -15.13 5.98
N VAL A 65 -24.86 -14.14 6.01
CA VAL A 65 -24.74 -13.12 4.94
C VAL A 65 -23.83 -13.58 3.80
N GLN A 66 -22.80 -14.39 4.05
CA GLN A 66 -21.84 -14.82 3.04
C GLN A 66 -22.48 -15.57 1.85
N PRO A 67 -23.38 -16.55 2.03
CA PRO A 67 -24.04 -17.21 0.90
C PRO A 67 -24.81 -16.22 0.00
N VAL A 68 -25.47 -15.23 0.62
CA VAL A 68 -26.21 -14.18 -0.09
C VAL A 68 -25.23 -13.31 -0.88
N ARG A 69 -24.13 -12.85 -0.27
CA ARG A 69 -23.08 -12.07 -0.97
C ARG A 69 -22.51 -12.85 -2.16
N ARG A 70 -22.19 -14.14 -1.97
CA ARG A 70 -21.69 -15.00 -3.06
C ARG A 70 -22.67 -15.11 -4.21
N ARG A 71 -23.97 -15.28 -3.92
CA ARG A 71 -25.01 -15.31 -4.94
C ARG A 71 -25.14 -13.97 -5.67
N GLN A 72 -25.09 -12.85 -4.95
CA GLN A 72 -25.16 -11.50 -5.52
C GLN A 72 -24.00 -11.20 -6.48
N GLU A 73 -22.77 -11.60 -6.13
CA GLU A 73 -21.60 -11.47 -7.00
C GLU A 73 -21.78 -12.28 -8.30
N LEU A 74 -22.31 -13.49 -8.18
CA LEU A 74 -22.60 -14.38 -9.31
C LEU A 74 -23.74 -13.87 -10.21
N GLU A 75 -24.75 -13.23 -9.64
CA GLU A 75 -25.84 -12.58 -10.40
C GLU A 75 -25.34 -11.30 -11.09
N ALA A 76 -24.48 -10.54 -10.43
CA ALA A 76 -23.82 -9.37 -11.00
C ALA A 76 -22.90 -9.75 -12.17
N ASP A 77 -22.10 -10.81 -12.02
CA ASP A 77 -21.28 -11.37 -13.10
C ASP A 77 -22.12 -11.80 -14.31
N HIS A 78 -23.25 -12.46 -14.07
CA HIS A 78 -24.13 -12.89 -15.16
C HIS A 78 -24.69 -11.69 -15.92
N THR A 79 -25.17 -10.68 -15.19
CA THR A 79 -25.72 -9.45 -15.78
C THR A 79 -24.64 -8.65 -16.53
N ALA A 80 -23.44 -8.53 -15.96
CA ALA A 80 -22.32 -7.86 -16.60
C ALA A 80 -21.86 -8.59 -17.88
N ALA A 81 -21.79 -9.93 -17.84
CA ALA A 81 -21.43 -10.74 -18.99
C ALA A 81 -22.44 -10.60 -20.15
N ARG A 82 -23.72 -10.33 -19.86
CA ARG A 82 -24.72 -10.01 -20.89
C ARG A 82 -24.47 -8.66 -21.56
N LEU A 83 -23.83 -7.71 -20.87
CA LEU A 83 -23.57 -6.37 -21.38
C LEU A 83 -22.26 -6.28 -22.17
N CYS A 84 -21.15 -6.80 -21.63
CA CYS A 84 -19.83 -6.68 -22.25
C CYS A 84 -19.28 -7.97 -22.86
N GLY A 85 -20.03 -9.08 -22.77
CA GLY A 85 -19.58 -10.41 -23.16
C GLY A 85 -18.86 -11.14 -22.03
N ALA A 86 -19.10 -12.46 -21.94
CA ALA A 86 -18.50 -13.28 -20.89
C ALA A 86 -16.96 -13.39 -20.98
N PRO A 87 -16.33 -13.52 -22.17
CA PRO A 87 -14.87 -13.52 -22.29
C PRO A 87 -14.24 -12.22 -21.81
N THR A 88 -14.78 -11.07 -22.23
CA THR A 88 -14.32 -9.73 -21.83
C THR A 88 -14.40 -9.54 -20.31
N LEU A 89 -15.51 -9.98 -19.69
CA LEU A 89 -15.64 -9.91 -18.24
C LEU A 89 -14.66 -10.83 -17.52
N ALA A 90 -14.47 -12.06 -18.02
CA ALA A 90 -13.52 -13.01 -17.43
C ALA A 90 -12.09 -12.47 -17.48
N GLU A 91 -11.69 -11.88 -18.60
CA GLU A 91 -10.41 -11.21 -18.75
C GLU A 91 -10.27 -10.03 -17.79
N ALA A 92 -11.27 -9.14 -17.73
CA ALA A 92 -11.25 -8.00 -16.83
C ALA A 92 -11.16 -8.42 -15.35
N LEU A 93 -11.83 -9.49 -14.94
CA LEU A 93 -11.74 -10.05 -13.58
C LEU A 93 -10.35 -10.62 -13.29
N ALA A 94 -9.76 -11.36 -14.24
CA ALA A 94 -8.40 -11.88 -14.10
C ALA A 94 -7.37 -10.76 -14.03
N ASN A 95 -7.49 -9.74 -14.88
CA ASN A 95 -6.59 -8.58 -14.90
C ASN A 95 -6.72 -7.79 -13.61
N ARG A 96 -7.95 -7.55 -13.11
CA ARG A 96 -8.15 -6.87 -11.83
C ARG A 96 -7.46 -7.58 -10.67
N ALA A 97 -7.58 -8.90 -10.59
CA ALA A 97 -6.97 -9.69 -9.51
C ALA A 97 -5.44 -9.60 -9.49
N VAL A 98 -4.82 -9.31 -10.63
CA VAL A 98 -3.38 -9.07 -10.75
C VAL A 98 -3.03 -7.60 -10.50
N VAL A 99 -3.80 -6.67 -11.07
CA VAL A 99 -3.52 -5.23 -11.00
C VAL A 99 -3.72 -4.67 -9.58
N GLU A 100 -4.71 -5.14 -8.84
CA GLU A 100 -5.02 -4.64 -7.49
C GLU A 100 -3.85 -4.79 -6.50
N PRO A 101 -3.23 -5.98 -6.31
CA PRO A 101 -2.06 -6.11 -5.44
C PRO A 101 -0.83 -5.34 -5.97
N LEU A 102 -0.65 -5.27 -7.29
CA LEU A 102 0.46 -4.52 -7.89
C LEU A 102 0.31 -3.01 -7.69
N TRP A 103 -0.92 -2.49 -7.72
CA TRP A 103 -1.19 -1.09 -7.41
C TRP A 103 -0.91 -0.76 -5.94
N ILE A 104 -1.26 -1.66 -5.02
CA ILE A 104 -0.92 -1.51 -3.59
C ILE A 104 0.59 -1.49 -3.41
N GLU A 105 1.31 -2.40 -4.05
CA GLU A 105 2.77 -2.44 -3.99
C GLU A 105 3.40 -1.17 -4.57
N PHE A 106 2.89 -0.73 -5.73
CA PHE A 106 3.32 0.53 -6.34
C PHE A 106 3.09 1.71 -5.40
N HIS A 107 1.93 1.78 -4.75
CA HIS A 107 1.62 2.82 -3.78
C HIS A 107 2.61 2.81 -2.62
N ARG A 108 2.85 1.64 -2.02
CA ARG A 108 3.79 1.47 -0.91
C ARG A 108 5.23 1.87 -1.30
N MET A 109 5.68 1.41 -2.45
CA MET A 109 7.07 1.55 -2.90
C MET A 109 7.37 2.96 -3.43
N TYR A 110 6.44 3.54 -4.16
CA TYR A 110 6.67 4.79 -4.90
C TYR A 110 5.96 5.98 -4.25
N LEU A 111 4.67 5.86 -3.90
CA LEU A 111 3.87 7.00 -3.47
C LEU A 111 3.96 7.28 -1.96
N ASP A 112 3.96 6.24 -1.13
CA ASP A 112 4.11 6.37 0.33
C ASP A 112 5.54 6.71 0.73
N ALA A 113 6.53 6.27 -0.07
CA ALA A 113 7.95 6.60 0.10
C ALA A 113 8.38 7.80 -0.76
N ALA A 114 7.44 8.66 -1.14
CA ALA A 114 7.71 9.82 -1.97
C ALA A 114 8.60 10.85 -1.22
N PRO A 115 9.74 11.27 -1.80
CA PRO A 115 10.62 12.23 -1.15
C PRO A 115 9.93 13.58 -1.00
N ASP A 116 9.97 14.12 0.23
CA ASP A 116 9.39 15.42 0.60
C ASP A 116 7.89 15.56 0.26
N GLY A 117 7.17 14.43 0.19
CA GLY A 117 5.76 14.39 -0.19
C GLY A 117 5.49 14.78 -1.65
N VAL A 118 6.51 14.81 -2.51
CA VAL A 118 6.37 15.17 -3.93
C VAL A 118 5.96 13.95 -4.75
N LEU A 119 4.89 14.07 -5.52
CA LEU A 119 4.31 12.95 -6.27
C LEU A 119 4.58 13.03 -7.77
N PRO A 120 4.45 11.91 -8.50
CA PRO A 120 4.42 11.98 -9.94
C PRO A 120 3.15 12.74 -10.38
N ALA A 121 3.29 13.57 -11.41
CA ALA A 121 2.17 14.35 -11.95
C ALA A 121 1.01 13.46 -12.38
N ASP A 122 1.27 12.27 -12.91
CA ASP A 122 0.25 11.28 -13.25
C ASP A 122 0.62 9.91 -12.65
N PRO A 123 0.13 9.60 -11.42
CA PRO A 123 0.42 8.33 -10.75
C PRO A 123 -0.10 7.10 -11.51
N PHE A 124 -1.19 7.21 -12.29
CA PHE A 124 -1.74 6.08 -13.05
C PHE A 124 -0.89 5.77 -14.27
N ARG A 125 -0.42 6.80 -14.99
CA ARG A 125 0.51 6.63 -16.11
C ARG A 125 1.89 6.18 -15.63
N ALA A 126 2.32 6.66 -14.48
CA ALA A 126 3.50 6.14 -13.78
C ALA A 126 3.39 4.63 -13.52
N PHE A 127 2.30 4.19 -12.90
CA PHE A 127 2.03 2.76 -12.69
C PHE A 127 1.98 1.97 -13.99
N ALA A 128 1.33 2.50 -15.02
CA ALA A 128 1.28 1.87 -16.33
C ALA A 128 2.67 1.68 -16.96
N ARG A 129 3.58 2.65 -16.76
CA ARG A 129 4.99 2.55 -17.18
C ARG A 129 5.72 1.47 -16.39
N THR A 130 5.54 1.41 -15.07
CA THR A 130 6.09 0.34 -14.24
C THR A 130 5.59 -1.04 -14.70
N MET A 131 4.31 -1.15 -15.03
CA MET A 131 3.72 -2.38 -15.54
C MET A 131 4.26 -2.76 -16.93
N ALA A 132 4.66 -1.78 -17.76
CA ALA A 132 5.24 -2.02 -19.08
C ALA A 132 6.73 -2.42 -19.04
N ASP A 133 7.37 -2.39 -17.86
CA ASP A 133 8.74 -2.86 -17.71
C ASP A 133 8.85 -4.36 -18.09
N PRO A 134 9.83 -4.76 -18.93
CA PRO A 134 9.98 -6.15 -19.35
C PRO A 134 10.09 -7.14 -18.18
N GLY A 135 10.81 -6.77 -17.12
CA GLY A 135 10.97 -7.63 -15.94
C GLY A 135 9.67 -7.86 -15.19
N VAL A 136 8.74 -6.89 -15.23
CA VAL A 136 7.38 -7.04 -14.69
C VAL A 136 6.52 -7.86 -15.65
N GLN A 137 6.51 -7.52 -16.95
CA GLN A 137 5.74 -8.22 -17.98
C GLN A 137 6.02 -9.72 -18.02
N ASP A 138 7.29 -10.12 -17.92
CA ASP A 138 7.70 -11.53 -17.90
C ASP A 138 7.13 -12.30 -16.70
N ARG A 139 6.85 -11.60 -15.58
CA ARG A 139 6.29 -12.19 -14.35
C ARG A 139 4.76 -12.19 -14.31
N LEU A 140 4.09 -11.36 -15.12
CA LEU A 140 2.63 -11.22 -15.09
C LEU A 140 1.87 -12.51 -15.37
N PRO A 141 2.25 -13.38 -16.32
CA PRO A 141 1.55 -14.65 -16.56
C PRO A 141 1.59 -15.57 -15.33
N ALA A 142 2.75 -15.69 -14.69
CA ALA A 142 2.92 -16.51 -13.49
C ALA A 142 2.12 -15.94 -12.32
N LEU A 143 2.13 -14.62 -12.14
CA LEU A 143 1.32 -13.94 -11.13
C LEU A 143 -0.18 -14.14 -11.39
N ARG A 144 -0.63 -14.05 -12.64
CA ARG A 144 -2.02 -14.30 -13.04
C ARG A 144 -2.45 -15.72 -12.70
N ALA A 145 -1.64 -16.73 -13.07
CA ALA A 145 -1.93 -18.12 -12.74
C ALA A 145 -2.06 -18.32 -11.23
N ARG A 146 -1.12 -17.76 -10.45
CA ARG A 146 -1.17 -17.79 -8.98
C ARG A 146 -2.42 -17.12 -8.43
N MET A 147 -2.82 -15.95 -8.93
CA MET A 147 -4.00 -15.22 -8.45
C MET A 147 -5.33 -15.92 -8.80
N VAL A 148 -5.38 -16.64 -9.93
CA VAL A 148 -6.56 -17.44 -10.31
C VAL A 148 -6.73 -18.64 -9.37
N GLU A 149 -5.63 -19.34 -9.09
CA GLU A 149 -5.62 -20.53 -8.21
C GLU A 149 -5.57 -20.18 -6.72
N ALA A 150 -5.23 -18.93 -6.37
CA ALA A 150 -5.14 -18.50 -4.99
C ALA A 150 -6.49 -18.69 -4.30
N PRO A 151 -6.52 -19.34 -3.11
CA PRO A 151 -7.72 -19.42 -2.32
C PRO A 151 -8.24 -18.00 -2.09
N ALA A 152 -9.54 -17.80 -2.30
CA ALA A 152 -10.14 -16.51 -1.99
C ALA A 152 -9.77 -16.13 -0.55
N ALA A 153 -9.30 -14.88 -0.39
CA ALA A 153 -8.68 -14.39 0.85
C ALA A 153 -9.39 -14.95 2.09
N GLN A 154 -8.69 -15.82 2.80
CA GLN A 154 -9.22 -16.44 4.00
C GLN A 154 -9.21 -15.38 5.10
N ASN A 155 -10.40 -14.96 5.53
CA ASN A 155 -10.55 -14.40 6.86
C ASN A 155 -10.90 -15.54 7.82
N GLU A 156 -10.89 -15.25 9.13
CA GLU A 156 -11.27 -16.16 10.24
C GLU A 156 -12.62 -16.90 10.01
N PHE A 157 -13.43 -16.46 9.03
CA PHE A 157 -14.77 -16.94 8.73
C PHE A 157 -14.99 -17.31 7.25
N GLY A 158 -13.93 -17.43 6.45
CA GLY A 158 -13.98 -17.82 5.04
C GLY A 158 -14.20 -16.66 4.04
N PRO A 159 -14.08 -16.91 2.74
CA PRO A 159 -14.01 -15.85 1.73
C PRO A 159 -15.36 -15.13 1.54
N SER A 160 -15.31 -13.79 1.51
CA SER A 160 -16.46 -12.90 1.29
C SER A 160 -17.00 -12.95 -0.14
N HIS A 161 -16.17 -13.34 -1.09
CA HIS A 161 -16.51 -13.49 -2.50
C HIS A 161 -16.35 -14.96 -2.94
N PRO A 162 -17.05 -15.39 -4.01
CA PRO A 162 -16.76 -16.68 -4.64
C PRO A 162 -15.31 -16.71 -5.15
N HIS A 163 -14.72 -17.90 -5.16
CA HIS A 163 -13.36 -18.10 -5.67
C HIS A 163 -13.21 -17.57 -7.10
N LEU A 164 -12.10 -16.90 -7.41
CA LEU A 164 -11.87 -16.32 -8.73
C LEU A 164 -11.91 -17.41 -9.82
N ALA A 165 -11.16 -18.49 -9.66
CA ALA A 165 -11.25 -19.67 -10.54
C ALA A 165 -12.69 -20.16 -10.77
N TYR A 166 -13.54 -20.17 -9.74
CA TYR A 166 -14.95 -20.57 -9.91
C TYR A 166 -15.74 -19.58 -10.78
N ARG A 167 -15.57 -18.27 -10.56
CA ARG A 167 -16.20 -17.22 -11.36
C ARG A 167 -15.75 -17.29 -12.82
N LEU A 168 -14.43 -17.44 -13.04
CA LEU A 168 -13.85 -17.55 -14.38
C LEU A 168 -14.36 -18.78 -15.13
N ARG A 169 -14.34 -19.97 -14.51
CA ARG A 169 -14.90 -21.20 -15.11
C ARG A 169 -16.35 -21.03 -15.53
N ARG A 170 -17.16 -20.35 -14.71
CA ARG A 170 -18.57 -20.12 -15.01
C ARG A 170 -18.79 -19.12 -16.15
N LEU A 171 -17.91 -18.14 -16.31
CA LEU A 171 -17.98 -17.14 -17.38
C LEU A 171 -17.48 -17.69 -18.70
N THR A 172 -16.38 -18.43 -18.70
CA THR A 172 -15.75 -18.88 -19.95
C THR A 172 -16.33 -20.17 -20.50
N LYS A 173 -17.17 -20.89 -19.75
CA LYS A 173 -17.68 -22.23 -20.10
C LYS A 173 -16.56 -23.17 -20.55
N GLY A 174 -15.35 -23.02 -20.00
CA GLY A 174 -14.18 -23.82 -20.37
C GLY A 174 -13.24 -23.22 -21.41
N HIS A 175 -13.50 -22.01 -21.94
CA HIS A 175 -12.51 -21.31 -22.77
C HIS A 175 -11.43 -20.66 -21.89
N GLU A 176 -10.17 -20.78 -22.29
CA GLU A 176 -9.07 -20.11 -21.59
C GLU A 176 -9.02 -18.62 -22.00
N PRO A 177 -8.89 -17.67 -21.07
CA PRO A 177 -8.84 -16.26 -21.42
C PRO A 177 -7.51 -15.95 -22.14
N ALA A 178 -7.58 -15.70 -23.44
CA ALA A 178 -6.42 -15.68 -24.35
C ALA A 178 -5.59 -14.38 -24.33
N ALA A 179 -6.09 -13.28 -23.75
CA ALA A 179 -5.48 -11.98 -23.93
C ALA A 179 -4.36 -11.67 -22.92
N ALA A 180 -3.30 -11.03 -23.43
CA ALA A 180 -2.23 -10.44 -22.64
C ALA A 180 -2.79 -9.37 -21.68
N ILE A 181 -2.20 -9.24 -20.50
CA ILE A 181 -2.62 -8.24 -19.52
C ILE A 181 -2.28 -6.85 -20.06
N ALA A 182 -3.28 -6.16 -20.60
CA ALA A 182 -3.14 -4.77 -20.99
C ALA A 182 -3.36 -3.86 -19.76
N CYS A 183 -2.27 -3.30 -19.22
CA CYS A 183 -2.32 -2.27 -18.16
C CYS A 183 -2.30 -0.85 -18.71
N ARG A 184 -2.70 -0.66 -19.98
CA ARG A 184 -2.79 0.67 -20.55
C ARG A 184 -3.97 1.39 -19.90
N PRO A 185 -3.76 2.55 -19.23
CA PRO A 185 -4.87 3.34 -18.76
C PRO A 185 -5.70 3.69 -19.98
N ASP A 186 -6.99 3.36 -19.93
CA ASP A 186 -7.90 3.66 -21.02
C ASP A 186 -8.11 5.17 -21.04
N ALA A 187 -7.23 5.86 -21.76
CA ALA A 187 -7.19 7.33 -21.83
C ALA A 187 -8.52 7.91 -22.32
N ALA A 188 -9.31 7.11 -23.05
CA ALA A 188 -10.65 7.50 -23.49
C ALA A 188 -11.70 7.49 -22.35
N LEU A 189 -11.44 6.79 -21.24
CA LEU A 189 -12.36 6.70 -20.09
C LEU A 189 -12.01 7.66 -18.95
N LEU A 190 -10.78 8.18 -18.92
CA LEU A 190 -10.44 9.27 -18.01
C LEU A 190 -10.93 10.58 -18.64
N PRO A 191 -11.66 11.44 -17.90
CA PRO A 191 -11.89 12.79 -18.39
C PRO A 191 -10.56 13.46 -18.70
N ASP A 192 -10.54 14.44 -19.63
CA ASP A 192 -9.36 15.26 -19.96
C ASP A 192 -8.92 16.08 -18.73
N LEU A 193 -8.35 15.40 -17.75
CA LEU A 193 -7.80 15.97 -16.55
C LEU A 193 -6.36 16.37 -16.86
N LEU A 194 -6.00 17.59 -16.48
CA LEU A 194 -4.61 17.99 -16.50
C LEU A 194 -3.82 17.05 -15.57
N PRO A 195 -2.57 16.67 -15.90
CA PRO A 195 -1.80 15.73 -15.10
C PRO A 195 -1.86 16.02 -13.58
N GLY A 196 -1.61 17.27 -13.15
CA GLY A 196 -1.67 17.65 -11.74
C GLY A 196 -3.03 17.45 -11.05
N GLN A 197 -4.15 17.41 -11.79
CA GLN A 197 -5.48 17.14 -11.25
C GLN A 197 -5.69 15.64 -10.97
N ILE A 198 -4.99 14.77 -11.71
CA ILE A 198 -5.07 13.32 -11.56
C ILE A 198 -4.47 12.88 -10.22
N ALA A 199 -3.33 13.45 -9.83
CA ALA A 199 -2.75 13.22 -8.50
C ALA A 199 -3.71 13.63 -7.37
N GLY A 200 -4.45 14.73 -7.56
CA GLY A 200 -5.46 15.21 -6.61
C GLY A 200 -6.67 14.29 -6.43
N LEU A 201 -6.93 13.33 -7.34
CA LEU A 201 -7.97 12.31 -7.16
C LEU A 201 -7.63 11.32 -6.04
N LEU A 202 -6.36 11.20 -5.70
CA LEU A 202 -5.93 10.41 -4.56
C LEU A 202 -6.12 11.26 -3.30
N ALA A 203 -7.24 11.05 -2.61
CA ALA A 203 -7.66 11.86 -1.44
C ALA A 203 -6.58 12.02 -0.36
N ARG A 204 -5.64 11.07 -0.26
CA ARG A 204 -4.50 11.11 0.67
C ARG A 204 -3.48 12.20 0.35
N TYR A 205 -3.50 12.74 -0.88
CA TYR A 205 -2.45 13.59 -1.43
C TYR A 205 -2.95 14.93 -1.96
N VAL A 206 -4.11 15.37 -1.47
CA VAL A 206 -4.65 16.69 -1.80
C VAL A 206 -3.65 17.76 -1.39
N GLY A 207 -3.18 18.57 -2.35
CA GLY A 207 -2.21 19.64 -2.12
C GLY A 207 -0.74 19.24 -2.23
N ALA A 208 -0.43 17.97 -2.54
CA ALA A 208 0.94 17.54 -2.79
C ALA A 208 1.52 18.23 -4.03
N SER A 209 2.80 18.63 -3.96
CA SER A 209 3.52 19.09 -5.14
C SER A 209 3.73 17.93 -6.11
N THR A 210 3.73 18.22 -7.41
CA THR A 210 3.87 17.19 -8.44
C THR A 210 5.04 17.46 -9.38
N LEU A 211 5.66 16.41 -9.87
CA LEU A 211 6.75 16.47 -10.85
C LEU A 211 6.46 15.60 -12.08
N PRO A 212 6.96 15.96 -13.27
CA PRO A 212 7.01 15.04 -14.40
C PRO A 212 7.63 13.70 -13.99
N TRP A 213 7.15 12.60 -14.55
CA TRP A 213 7.57 11.24 -14.14
C TRP A 213 9.09 11.05 -14.12
N GLN A 214 9.80 11.58 -15.12
CA GLN A 214 11.25 11.40 -15.21
C GLN A 214 11.96 12.11 -14.06
N ASP A 215 11.65 13.39 -13.84
CA ASP A 215 12.19 14.18 -12.74
C ASP A 215 11.82 13.58 -11.38
N TRP A 216 10.61 13.04 -11.27
CA TRP A 216 10.13 12.36 -10.08
C TRP A 216 10.93 11.09 -9.79
N ILE A 217 11.17 10.23 -10.80
CA ILE A 217 11.99 9.03 -10.65
C ILE A 217 13.42 9.39 -10.28
N ASP A 218 14.02 10.38 -10.92
CA ASP A 218 15.38 10.80 -10.62
C ASP A 218 15.48 11.30 -9.17
N ARG A 219 14.49 12.06 -8.70
CA ARG A 219 14.39 12.48 -7.29
C ARG A 219 14.17 11.30 -6.33
N TRP A 220 13.29 10.36 -6.68
CA TRP A 220 13.01 9.18 -5.86
C TRP A 220 14.24 8.28 -5.73
N VAL A 221 14.96 8.05 -6.83
CA VAL A 221 16.23 7.30 -6.84
C VAL A 221 17.29 8.01 -6.02
N ASP A 222 17.40 9.34 -6.13
CA ASP A 222 18.36 10.12 -5.36
C ASP A 222 18.07 10.05 -3.86
N ALA A 223 16.80 10.19 -3.45
CA ALA A 223 16.39 10.06 -2.06
C ALA A 223 16.62 8.64 -1.52
N ARG A 224 16.31 7.61 -2.33
CA ARG A 224 16.55 6.21 -1.97
C ARG A 224 18.05 5.91 -1.84
N ASN A 225 18.89 6.47 -2.69
CA ASN A 225 20.33 6.22 -2.62
C ASN A 225 21.02 7.08 -1.54
N ALA A 226 20.44 8.21 -1.15
CA ALA A 226 20.96 9.06 -0.07
C ALA A 226 21.08 8.27 1.26
N VAL A 227 20.18 7.32 1.53
CA VAL A 227 20.25 6.47 2.73
C VAL A 227 21.46 5.52 2.72
N LEU A 228 22.16 5.36 1.59
CA LEU A 228 23.35 4.51 1.47
C LEU A 228 24.65 5.24 1.82
N VAL A 229 24.64 6.57 1.92
CA VAL A 229 25.83 7.38 2.17
C VAL A 229 26.43 7.07 3.55
N GLU A 230 25.61 7.04 4.60
CA GLU A 230 26.10 6.75 5.95
C GLU A 230 26.65 5.30 6.08
N PRO A 231 25.95 4.25 5.60
CA PRO A 231 26.52 2.91 5.52
C PRO A 231 27.84 2.82 4.75
N LEU A 232 28.00 3.60 3.68
CA LEU A 232 29.25 3.67 2.91
C LEU A 232 30.37 4.31 3.73
N CYS A 233 30.12 5.46 4.36
CA CYS A 233 31.09 6.10 5.25
C CYS A 233 31.50 5.14 6.39
N ALA A 234 30.55 4.45 7.02
CA ALA A 234 30.84 3.47 8.05
C ALA A 234 31.67 2.26 7.53
N ALA A 235 31.43 1.82 6.30
CA ALA A 235 32.22 0.77 5.65
C ALA A 235 33.66 1.23 5.41
N VAL A 236 33.86 2.46 4.93
CA VAL A 236 35.18 3.06 4.72
C VAL A 236 35.95 3.17 6.03
N ARG A 237 35.32 3.67 7.11
CA ARG A 237 35.92 3.75 8.46
C ARG A 237 36.44 2.40 8.95
N THR A 238 35.75 1.32 8.59
CA THR A 238 36.13 -0.05 8.99
C THR A 238 37.36 -0.55 8.25
N LEU A 239 37.57 -0.13 7.01
CA LEU A 239 38.70 -0.56 6.18
C LEU A 239 39.95 0.32 6.34
N VAL A 240 39.77 1.63 6.55
CA VAL A 240 40.88 2.59 6.68
C VAL A 240 41.32 2.76 8.14
N GLY A 241 40.45 2.45 9.10
CA GLY A 241 40.71 2.61 10.54
C GLY A 241 40.15 3.92 11.12
N PRO A 242 40.00 4.00 12.45
CA PRO A 242 39.30 5.10 13.13
C PRO A 242 40.04 6.45 13.09
N GLU A 243 41.35 6.46 12.83
CA GLU A 243 42.18 7.67 12.82
C GLU A 243 41.87 8.63 11.65
N HIS A 244 41.11 8.16 10.65
CA HIS A 244 40.86 8.88 9.40
C HIS A 244 39.47 9.52 9.35
N GLN A 245 38.95 9.98 10.49
CA GLN A 245 37.70 10.74 10.55
C GLN A 245 37.96 12.24 10.33
N PRO A 246 37.11 12.93 9.53
CA PRO A 246 35.90 12.44 8.87
C PRO A 246 36.19 11.74 7.52
N VAL A 247 35.26 10.89 7.05
CA VAL A 247 35.42 10.18 5.77
C VAL A 247 35.32 11.17 4.61
N ALA A 248 36.33 11.22 3.76
CA ALA A 248 36.37 12.07 2.58
C ALA A 248 36.24 11.25 1.30
N LEU A 249 35.77 11.88 0.21
CA LEU A 249 35.52 11.18 -1.06
C LEU A 249 36.81 10.56 -1.63
N HIS A 250 37.95 11.25 -1.51
CA HIS A 250 39.24 10.72 -1.94
C HIS A 250 39.60 9.38 -1.30
N GLN A 251 39.16 9.11 -0.06
CA GLN A 251 39.42 7.84 0.62
C GLN A 251 38.65 6.70 -0.05
N VAL A 252 37.41 6.94 -0.48
CA VAL A 252 36.62 5.97 -1.24
C VAL A 252 37.29 5.70 -2.59
N LEU A 253 37.69 6.75 -3.29
CA LEU A 253 38.37 6.62 -4.59
C LEU A 253 39.72 5.90 -4.45
N HIS A 254 40.49 6.18 -3.41
CA HIS A 254 41.75 5.49 -3.13
C HIS A 254 41.54 4.00 -2.86
N LEU A 255 40.50 3.61 -2.11
CA LEU A 255 40.14 2.20 -1.93
C LEU A 255 39.78 1.52 -3.26
N LEU A 256 39.07 2.21 -4.15
CA LEU A 256 38.74 1.68 -5.48
C LEU A 256 40.00 1.50 -6.34
N GLU A 257 40.89 2.49 -6.35
CA GLU A 257 42.15 2.48 -7.09
C GLU A 257 43.09 1.36 -6.57
N ALA A 258 43.14 1.16 -5.25
CA ALA A 258 43.88 0.08 -4.60
C ALA A 258 43.27 -1.32 -4.82
N GLY A 259 42.19 -1.43 -5.61
CA GLY A 259 41.52 -2.70 -5.89
C GLY A 259 40.67 -3.24 -4.74
N GLN A 260 40.43 -2.46 -3.68
CA GLN A 260 39.64 -2.85 -2.49
C GLN A 260 38.12 -2.73 -2.70
N ARG A 261 37.65 -2.63 -3.96
CA ARG A 261 36.22 -2.50 -4.30
C ARG A 261 35.34 -3.59 -3.70
N MET A 262 35.82 -4.82 -3.59
CA MET A 262 35.01 -5.95 -3.13
C MET A 262 34.97 -6.15 -1.62
N PRO A 263 36.07 -5.96 -0.89
CA PRO A 263 36.02 -5.75 0.55
C PRO A 263 35.10 -4.58 0.94
N LEU A 264 35.17 -3.45 0.23
CA LEU A 264 34.31 -2.30 0.47
C LEU A 264 32.83 -2.60 0.20
N ALA A 265 32.52 -3.21 -0.94
CA ALA A 265 31.15 -3.59 -1.29
C ALA A 265 30.52 -4.57 -0.28
N ARG A 266 31.30 -5.55 0.21
CA ARG A 266 30.85 -6.47 1.26
C ARG A 266 30.63 -5.78 2.60
N ALA A 267 31.55 -4.89 2.99
CA ALA A 267 31.43 -4.11 4.21
C ALA A 267 30.19 -3.18 4.17
N LEU A 268 29.90 -2.60 3.01
CA LEU A 268 28.68 -1.82 2.76
C LEU A 268 27.43 -2.70 2.86
N ALA A 269 27.38 -3.82 2.14
CA ALA A 269 26.23 -4.72 2.14
C ALA A 269 25.85 -5.21 3.55
N GLY A 270 26.85 -5.48 4.40
CA GLY A 270 26.62 -5.87 5.80
C GLY A 270 25.99 -4.78 6.68
N ARG A 271 26.03 -3.50 6.26
CA ARG A 271 25.51 -2.34 6.99
C ARG A 271 24.18 -1.82 6.45
N VAL A 272 23.88 -2.11 5.19
CA VAL A 272 22.63 -1.69 4.55
C VAL A 272 21.47 -2.53 5.09
N PRO A 273 20.32 -1.92 5.48
CA PRO A 273 19.13 -2.66 5.88
C PRO A 273 18.66 -3.62 4.80
N GLU A 274 18.10 -4.76 5.19
CA GLU A 274 17.71 -5.83 4.25
C GLU A 274 16.75 -5.34 3.16
N ALA A 275 15.85 -4.41 3.48
CA ALA A 275 14.92 -3.79 2.54
C ALA A 275 15.59 -3.03 1.36
N HIS A 276 16.86 -2.66 1.52
CA HIS A 276 17.66 -1.94 0.51
C HIS A 276 18.73 -2.81 -0.14
N ARG A 277 18.89 -4.08 0.28
CA ARG A 277 19.82 -5.00 -0.36
C ARG A 277 19.18 -5.52 -1.64
N GLU A 278 19.66 -5.03 -2.78
CA GLU A 278 19.42 -5.76 -4.03
C GLU A 278 20.25 -7.06 -4.02
N PRO A 279 19.62 -8.22 -4.24
CA PRO A 279 20.22 -9.51 -3.88
C PRO A 279 21.42 -9.95 -4.73
N ASP A 280 21.65 -9.36 -5.91
CA ASP A 280 22.47 -10.02 -6.93
C ASP A 280 23.77 -9.30 -7.35
N ASP A 281 24.01 -8.05 -6.94
CA ASP A 281 25.25 -7.34 -7.34
C ASP A 281 25.79 -6.39 -6.25
N PRO A 282 26.80 -6.82 -5.45
CA PRO A 282 27.41 -5.95 -4.45
C PRO A 282 28.12 -4.73 -5.06
N LEU A 283 28.59 -4.80 -6.31
CA LEU A 283 29.21 -3.65 -7.00
C LEU A 283 28.16 -2.64 -7.47
N ALA A 284 26.94 -3.08 -7.81
CA ALA A 284 25.85 -2.16 -8.11
C ALA A 284 25.46 -1.35 -6.86
N LEU A 285 25.38 -2.00 -5.68
CA LEU A 285 25.12 -1.33 -4.41
C LEU A 285 26.21 -0.29 -4.08
N LEU A 286 27.49 -0.66 -4.28
CA LEU A 286 28.61 0.26 -4.11
C LEU A 286 28.56 1.44 -5.10
N SER A 287 28.18 1.19 -6.35
CA SER A 287 28.02 2.23 -7.37
C SER A 287 26.91 3.22 -7.00
N ALA A 288 25.77 2.73 -6.51
CA ALA A 288 24.65 3.57 -6.07
C ALA A 288 25.02 4.43 -4.87
N ALA A 289 25.71 3.85 -3.87
CA ALA A 289 26.17 4.58 -2.69
C ALA A 289 27.23 5.64 -3.03
N LEU A 290 28.18 5.31 -3.90
CA LEU A 290 29.18 6.26 -4.37
C LEU A 290 28.53 7.40 -5.18
N LEU A 291 27.56 7.09 -6.04
CA LEU A 291 26.83 8.11 -6.79
C LEU A 291 26.08 9.07 -5.85
N ALA A 292 25.43 8.55 -4.81
CA ALA A 292 24.76 9.38 -3.81
C ALA A 292 25.73 10.27 -3.04
N LEU A 293 26.89 9.72 -2.63
CA LEU A 293 27.94 10.48 -1.96
C LEU A 293 28.51 11.58 -2.87
N VAL A 294 28.71 11.31 -4.15
CA VAL A 294 29.16 12.34 -5.10
C VAL A 294 28.08 13.41 -5.27
N LYS A 295 26.81 13.02 -5.48
CA LYS A 295 25.71 13.96 -5.66
C LYS A 295 25.51 14.89 -4.46
N SER A 296 25.76 14.42 -3.24
CA SER A 296 25.67 15.27 -2.04
C SER A 296 26.78 16.32 -1.94
N ARG A 297 27.84 16.22 -2.78
CA ARG A 297 28.94 17.20 -2.83
C ARG A 297 28.89 18.16 -4.01
N LEU A 298 28.02 17.90 -4.98
CA LEU A 298 27.85 18.79 -6.11
C LEU A 298 27.06 20.02 -5.69
N THR A 299 27.58 21.21 -6.03
CA THR A 299 26.88 22.48 -5.83
C THR A 299 25.68 22.63 -6.77
N GLU A 300 25.81 22.08 -7.98
CA GLU A 300 24.77 22.07 -9.00
C GLU A 300 24.33 20.63 -9.29
N ARG A 301 23.01 20.44 -9.40
CA ARG A 301 22.47 19.11 -9.73
C ARG A 301 22.88 18.76 -11.16
N PRO A 302 23.47 17.57 -11.40
CA PRO A 302 23.85 17.17 -12.75
C PRO A 302 22.58 17.12 -13.62
N GLY A 303 22.65 17.78 -14.78
CA GLY A 303 21.54 17.81 -15.73
C GLY A 303 21.21 16.43 -16.31
N PRO A 304 20.02 16.27 -16.93
CA PRO A 304 19.66 15.05 -17.63
C PRO A 304 20.69 14.75 -18.72
N GLY A 305 21.19 13.51 -18.75
CA GLY A 305 22.26 13.09 -19.67
C GLY A 305 23.68 13.28 -19.15
N SER A 306 23.87 13.67 -17.87
CA SER A 306 25.19 13.69 -17.25
C SER A 306 25.91 12.34 -17.38
N PRO A 307 27.21 12.31 -17.74
CA PRO A 307 27.98 11.07 -17.80
C PRO A 307 28.30 10.49 -16.41
N LEU A 308 27.99 11.22 -15.34
CA LEU A 308 28.40 10.90 -13.98
C LEU A 308 27.97 9.49 -13.51
N PRO A 309 26.72 9.03 -13.70
CA PRO A 309 26.32 7.67 -13.28
C PRO A 309 27.15 6.59 -13.97
N GLN A 310 27.47 6.79 -15.26
CA GLN A 310 28.29 5.86 -16.02
C GLN A 310 29.75 5.88 -15.54
N LEU A 311 30.32 7.07 -15.30
CA LEU A 311 31.70 7.20 -14.78
C LEU A 311 31.85 6.57 -13.39
N VAL A 312 30.86 6.75 -12.50
CA VAL A 312 30.85 6.10 -11.18
C VAL A 312 30.81 4.59 -11.31
N ARG A 313 29.90 4.07 -12.15
CA ARG A 313 29.81 2.62 -12.41
C ARG A 313 31.12 2.07 -12.98
N ASP A 314 31.70 2.74 -13.96
CA ASP A 314 32.94 2.33 -14.60
C ASP A 314 34.12 2.34 -13.62
N ALA A 315 34.20 3.34 -12.73
CA ALA A 315 35.22 3.40 -11.68
C ALA A 315 35.08 2.29 -10.62
N VAL A 316 33.84 1.92 -10.27
CA VAL A 316 33.58 0.80 -9.35
C VAL A 316 33.91 -0.55 -10.01
N LEU A 317 33.63 -0.71 -11.30
CA LEU A 317 33.92 -1.95 -12.04
C LEU A 317 35.42 -2.10 -12.35
N GLN A 318 36.11 -1.01 -12.69
CA GLN A 318 37.49 -1.01 -13.19
C GLN A 318 38.33 0.06 -12.48
N PRO A 319 39.36 -0.34 -11.68
CA PRO A 319 40.22 0.61 -10.97
C PRO A 319 40.90 1.64 -11.86
N SER A 320 41.24 1.26 -13.11
CA SER A 320 41.83 2.16 -14.11
C SER A 320 40.94 3.34 -14.50
N HIS A 321 39.65 3.30 -14.20
CA HIS A 321 38.71 4.38 -14.49
C HIS A 321 38.51 5.36 -13.33
N VAL A 322 39.10 5.11 -12.16
CA VAL A 322 39.00 6.01 -11.00
C VAL A 322 39.58 7.38 -11.30
N SER A 323 40.75 7.45 -11.97
CA SER A 323 41.38 8.73 -12.35
C SER A 323 40.50 9.55 -13.31
N ARG A 324 39.71 8.90 -14.17
CA ARG A 324 38.77 9.57 -15.08
C ARG A 324 37.59 10.16 -14.31
N LEU A 325 37.06 9.43 -13.34
CA LEU A 325 36.03 9.94 -12.44
C LEU A 325 36.57 11.14 -11.65
N SER A 326 37.74 11.02 -11.03
CA SER A 326 38.37 12.10 -10.25
C SER A 326 38.59 13.37 -11.09
N LEU A 327 39.12 13.24 -12.30
CA LEU A 327 39.28 14.37 -13.22
C LEU A 327 37.94 15.05 -13.57
N HIS A 328 36.88 14.27 -13.75
CA HIS A 328 35.54 14.80 -13.99
C HIS A 328 35.00 15.56 -12.78
N LEU A 329 35.17 15.00 -11.57
CA LEU A 329 34.76 15.63 -10.31
C LEU A 329 35.50 16.93 -10.03
N ALA A 330 36.82 16.95 -10.27
CA ALA A 330 37.62 18.17 -10.20
C ALA A 330 37.14 19.23 -11.20
N GLY A 331 36.76 18.83 -12.42
CA GLY A 331 36.15 19.72 -13.41
C GLY A 331 34.78 20.27 -13.00
N CYS A 332 34.03 19.54 -12.15
CA CYS A 332 32.79 20.00 -11.53
C CYS A 332 33.01 20.81 -10.24
N GLY A 333 34.26 21.06 -9.84
CA GLY A 333 34.60 21.81 -8.62
C GLY A 333 34.38 21.03 -7.32
N VAL A 334 34.29 19.70 -7.37
CA VAL A 334 34.16 18.87 -6.16
C VAL A 334 35.52 18.75 -5.48
N ASP A 335 35.60 19.22 -4.23
CA ASP A 335 36.76 18.96 -3.37
C ASP A 335 36.68 17.55 -2.78
N GLU A 336 37.48 16.63 -3.32
CA GLU A 336 37.53 15.23 -2.86
C GLU A 336 38.14 15.09 -1.46
N THR A 337 38.91 16.09 -1.01
CA THR A 337 39.58 16.10 0.30
C THR A 337 38.67 16.62 1.41
N ALA A 338 37.60 17.33 1.06
CA ALA A 338 36.65 17.83 2.03
C ALA A 338 35.98 16.67 2.78
N PRO A 339 35.98 16.69 4.13
CA PRO A 339 35.30 15.69 4.94
C PRO A 339 33.80 15.62 4.58
N ALA A 340 33.20 14.42 4.63
CA ALA A 340 31.73 14.26 4.57
C ALA A 340 31.13 15.26 5.53
N GLN A 341 30.39 16.25 5.02
CA GLN A 341 29.60 17.09 5.89
C GLN A 341 28.66 16.12 6.59
N ASP A 342 28.76 16.06 7.92
CA ASP A 342 27.77 15.35 8.71
C ASP A 342 26.44 15.91 8.26
N THR A 343 25.63 15.05 7.63
CA THR A 343 24.30 15.40 7.13
C THR A 343 23.65 16.21 8.25
N PRO A 344 23.37 17.50 8.04
CA PRO A 344 22.98 18.39 9.12
C PRO A 344 21.89 17.67 9.87
N GLU A 345 22.14 17.34 11.15
CA GLU A 345 21.24 16.58 12.00
C GLU A 345 19.85 17.07 11.65
N THR A 346 19.09 16.25 10.91
CA THR A 346 17.84 16.67 10.31
C THR A 346 17.05 17.14 11.49
N GLY A 347 16.91 18.47 11.59
CA GLY A 347 16.59 19.10 12.86
C GLY A 347 15.43 18.34 13.44
N GLN A 348 15.58 17.91 14.71
CA GLN A 348 14.45 17.48 15.50
C GLN A 348 13.38 18.54 15.29
N HIS A 349 12.46 18.27 14.37
CA HIS A 349 11.30 19.08 14.14
C HIS A 349 10.65 19.07 15.52
N PRO A 350 10.46 20.22 16.18
CA PRO A 350 9.70 20.24 17.42
C PRO A 350 8.37 19.60 17.04
N SER A 351 8.18 18.39 17.55
CA SER A 351 6.96 17.64 17.38
C SER A 351 5.93 18.36 18.23
N ASP A 352 5.36 19.44 17.68
CA ASP A 352 4.05 19.96 18.05
C ASP A 352 2.98 18.97 17.53
N GLU A 353 3.15 17.68 17.84
CA GLU A 353 2.03 16.77 17.93
C GLU A 353 1.29 17.14 19.22
N PRO A 354 -0.02 17.42 19.17
CA PRO A 354 -0.80 17.61 20.38
C PRO A 354 -0.71 16.33 21.19
N GLU A 355 0.02 16.43 22.31
CA GLU A 355 0.07 15.58 23.50
C GLU A 355 -1.06 14.52 23.52
N GLN A 356 -0.89 13.45 22.74
CA GLN A 356 -1.61 12.21 22.99
C GLN A 356 -0.94 11.65 24.22
N ALA A 357 -1.64 11.79 25.36
CA ALA A 357 -1.30 11.19 26.64
C ALA A 357 -1.05 9.69 26.49
N GLY A 358 0.18 9.35 26.11
CA GLY A 358 0.74 8.03 26.18
C GLY A 358 0.92 7.72 27.65
N TYR A 359 -0.04 6.98 28.21
CA TYR A 359 0.11 6.32 29.50
C TYR A 359 1.32 5.40 29.43
N SER A 360 2.48 5.92 29.83
CA SER A 360 3.66 5.14 30.15
C SER A 360 3.32 4.31 31.38
N THR A 361 3.09 3.01 31.18
CA THR A 361 3.00 2.04 32.26
C THR A 361 4.39 1.85 32.86
N ALA A 362 4.81 2.81 33.69
CA ALA A 362 5.89 2.62 34.62
C ALA A 362 5.54 1.40 35.50
N LYS A 363 6.38 0.37 35.43
CA LYS A 363 6.27 -0.83 36.25
C LYS A 363 6.61 -0.45 37.70
N VAL A 364 5.62 0.11 38.41
CA VAL A 364 5.73 0.42 39.84
C VAL A 364 5.65 -0.90 40.59
N SER A 365 6.81 -1.50 40.83
CA SER A 365 6.98 -2.63 41.75
C SER A 365 7.01 -2.15 43.20
N GLY A 366 6.03 -1.34 43.60
CA GLY A 366 5.79 -0.94 44.98
C GLY A 366 4.62 -1.74 45.54
N GLY A 367 4.87 -2.56 46.56
CA GLY A 367 3.82 -3.32 47.23
C GLY A 367 2.70 -2.41 47.71
N ILE A 368 1.49 -2.62 47.18
CA ILE A 368 0.29 -1.85 47.54
C ILE A 368 0.06 -2.00 49.05
N PRO A 369 -0.03 -0.90 49.83
CA PRO A 369 -0.33 -0.94 51.26
C PRO A 369 -1.63 -1.72 51.51
N GLU A 370 -1.70 -2.51 52.59
CA GLU A 370 -2.88 -3.34 52.90
C GLU A 370 -4.20 -2.54 52.98
N ALA A 371 -4.11 -1.24 53.29
CA ALA A 371 -5.24 -0.31 53.24
C ALA A 371 -5.82 -0.14 51.83
N GLY A 372 -4.98 -0.15 50.78
CA GLY A 372 -5.41 -0.10 49.39
C GLY A 372 -6.14 -1.37 48.93
N ARG A 373 -5.78 -2.54 49.46
CA ARG A 373 -6.47 -3.80 49.13
C ARG A 373 -7.92 -3.82 49.62
N ARG A 374 -8.20 -3.25 50.80
CA ARG A 374 -9.57 -3.18 51.34
C ARG A 374 -10.47 -2.23 50.54
N VAL A 375 -9.94 -1.10 50.09
CA VAL A 375 -10.69 -0.16 49.24
C VAL A 375 -10.99 -0.80 47.88
N ILE A 376 -10.01 -1.48 47.28
CA ILE A 376 -10.19 -2.18 46.00
C ILE A 376 -11.20 -3.34 46.12
N SER A 377 -11.21 -4.08 47.23
CA SER A 377 -12.21 -5.14 47.46
C SER A 377 -13.62 -4.59 47.65
N SER A 378 -13.77 -3.46 48.34
CA SER A 378 -15.06 -2.81 48.56
C SER A 378 -15.63 -2.23 47.26
N VAL A 379 -14.78 -1.61 46.44
CA VAL A 379 -15.18 -1.16 45.09
C VAL A 379 -15.59 -2.36 44.24
N ARG A 380 -14.82 -3.47 44.27
CA ARG A 380 -15.17 -4.72 43.56
C ARG A 380 -16.54 -5.25 43.94
N ALA A 381 -16.87 -5.30 45.23
CA ALA A 381 -18.15 -5.80 45.71
C ALA A 381 -19.30 -4.92 45.22
N VAL A 382 -19.14 -3.59 45.28
CA VAL A 382 -20.15 -2.64 44.81
C VAL A 382 -20.36 -2.74 43.30
N THR A 383 -19.29 -2.76 42.50
CA THR A 383 -19.40 -2.84 41.04
C THR A 383 -20.05 -4.14 40.58
N LEU A 384 -19.68 -5.28 41.21
CA LEU A 384 -20.29 -6.58 40.90
C LEU A 384 -21.78 -6.60 41.27
N THR A 385 -22.14 -6.01 42.40
CA THR A 385 -23.54 -5.94 42.85
C THR A 385 -24.38 -5.09 41.89
N VAL A 386 -23.87 -3.93 41.46
CA VAL A 386 -24.56 -3.07 40.47
C VAL A 386 -24.73 -3.80 39.15
N LEU A 387 -23.70 -4.52 38.67
CA LEU A 387 -23.77 -5.28 37.43
C LEU A 387 -24.84 -6.39 37.50
N ILE A 388 -24.85 -7.16 38.59
CA ILE A 388 -25.85 -8.22 38.83
C ILE A 388 -27.26 -7.63 38.87
N VAL A 389 -27.46 -6.50 39.57
CA VAL A 389 -28.76 -5.82 39.63
C VAL A 389 -29.19 -5.33 38.25
N VAL A 390 -28.31 -4.72 37.46
CA VAL A 390 -28.63 -4.26 36.10
C VAL A 390 -29.01 -5.43 35.19
N VAL A 391 -28.27 -6.54 35.26
CA VAL A 391 -28.57 -7.75 34.47
C VAL A 391 -29.88 -8.38 34.93
N ALA A 392 -30.13 -8.48 36.25
CA ALA A 392 -31.36 -9.03 36.80
C ALA A 392 -32.58 -8.16 36.43
N VAL A 393 -32.48 -6.84 36.59
CA VAL A 393 -33.55 -5.90 36.21
C VAL A 393 -33.77 -5.90 34.69
N GLY A 394 -32.71 -5.95 33.90
CA GLY A 394 -32.78 -6.08 32.45
C GLY A 394 -33.47 -7.39 32.01
N GLY A 395 -33.10 -8.51 32.63
CA GLY A 395 -33.71 -9.82 32.39
C GLY A 395 -35.15 -9.90 32.85
N LEU A 396 -35.48 -9.30 34.00
CA LEU A 396 -36.85 -9.22 34.51
C LEU A 396 -37.71 -8.34 33.59
N ARG A 397 -37.19 -7.21 33.10
CA ARG A 397 -37.88 -6.37 32.08
C ARG A 397 -38.03 -7.05 30.73
N TRP A 398 -37.08 -7.90 30.35
CA TRP A 398 -37.16 -8.65 29.11
C TRP A 398 -38.20 -9.77 29.19
N THR A 399 -38.30 -10.46 30.33
CA THR A 399 -39.29 -11.51 30.57
C THR A 399 -40.71 -10.97 30.80
N THR A 400 -40.83 -9.74 31.30
CA THR A 400 -42.12 -9.03 31.49
C THR A 400 -42.53 -8.16 30.31
N ARG A 401 -41.74 -8.12 29.23
CA ARG A 401 -42.23 -7.54 27.98
C ARG A 401 -43.33 -8.45 27.45
N ASP A 402 -44.58 -8.01 27.60
CA ASP A 402 -45.71 -8.58 26.90
C ASP A 402 -45.30 -8.77 25.43
N LYS A 403 -45.46 -10.00 24.94
CA LYS A 403 -45.24 -10.31 23.52
C LYS A 403 -46.04 -9.26 22.76
N PRO A 404 -45.41 -8.43 21.90
CA PRO A 404 -46.17 -7.46 21.13
C PRO A 404 -47.25 -8.25 20.41
N ALA A 405 -48.51 -7.86 20.63
CA ALA A 405 -49.64 -8.50 20.00
C ALA A 405 -49.30 -8.66 18.52
N PHE A 406 -49.36 -9.91 18.03
CA PHE A 406 -49.13 -10.22 16.64
C PHE A 406 -50.08 -9.37 15.81
N VAL A 407 -49.58 -8.26 15.26
CA VAL A 407 -50.30 -7.48 14.27
C VAL A 407 -50.12 -8.29 12.99
N PRO A 408 -51.18 -8.95 12.47
CA PRO A 408 -51.07 -9.65 11.20
C PRO A 408 -50.58 -8.64 10.15
N PRO A 409 -49.65 -9.03 9.26
CA PRO A 409 -49.12 -8.12 8.27
C PRO A 409 -50.28 -7.57 7.43
N THR A 410 -50.54 -6.28 7.58
CA THR A 410 -51.37 -5.54 6.64
C THR A 410 -50.75 -5.75 5.26
N ARG A 411 -51.54 -6.33 4.34
CA ARG A 411 -51.20 -6.43 2.92
C ARG A 411 -50.79 -5.04 2.44
N VAL A 412 -49.49 -4.83 2.30
CA VAL A 412 -48.96 -3.70 1.54
C VAL A 412 -49.12 -4.10 0.08
N THR A 413 -50.19 -3.64 -0.55
CA THR A 413 -50.30 -3.61 -2.01
C THR A 413 -49.17 -2.73 -2.55
N PRO A 414 -48.28 -3.25 -3.41
CA PRO A 414 -47.24 -2.44 -4.01
C PRO A 414 -47.84 -1.66 -5.17
N THR A 415 -48.50 -0.55 -4.88
CA THR A 415 -48.89 0.44 -5.91
C THR A 415 -48.01 1.67 -5.76
N TYR A 416 -46.72 1.50 -6.04
CA TYR A 416 -45.80 2.62 -6.26
C TYR A 416 -45.06 2.39 -7.57
N SER A 417 -45.71 2.77 -8.67
CA SER A 417 -45.04 3.01 -9.94
C SER A 417 -44.52 4.45 -9.92
N PRO A 418 -43.20 4.68 -9.83
CA PRO A 418 -42.67 5.98 -10.21
C PRO A 418 -42.82 6.10 -11.73
N VAL A 419 -43.85 6.83 -12.17
CA VAL A 419 -43.92 7.37 -13.51
C VAL A 419 -42.80 8.41 -13.61
N TYR A 420 -41.66 8.00 -14.15
CA TYR A 420 -40.66 8.96 -14.60
C TYR A 420 -41.23 9.67 -15.83
N PRO A 421 -41.23 11.02 -15.88
CA PRO A 421 -41.53 11.72 -17.11
C PRO A 421 -40.47 11.32 -18.14
N ILE A 422 -40.92 10.72 -19.24
CA ILE A 422 -40.11 10.49 -20.43
C ILE A 422 -39.74 11.88 -20.95
N SER A 423 -38.50 12.31 -20.72
CA SER A 423 -37.96 13.49 -21.40
C SER A 423 -38.02 13.24 -22.92
N PRO A 424 -38.44 14.24 -23.72
CA PRO A 424 -38.42 14.12 -25.17
C PRO A 424 -36.99 13.85 -25.67
N PRO A 425 -36.84 13.12 -26.79
CA PRO A 425 -35.51 12.89 -27.38
C PRO A 425 -34.87 14.23 -27.70
N LEU A 426 -33.66 14.45 -27.16
CA LEU A 426 -32.82 15.59 -27.53
C LEU A 426 -32.59 15.56 -29.05
N PRO A 427 -32.68 16.71 -29.74
CA PRO A 427 -32.36 16.79 -31.15
C PRO A 427 -30.89 16.37 -31.35
N SER A 428 -30.67 15.46 -32.30
CA SER A 428 -29.36 15.01 -32.73
C SER A 428 -28.55 16.21 -33.24
N GLN A 429 -27.65 16.73 -32.41
CA GLN A 429 -26.64 17.66 -32.89
C GLN A 429 -25.57 16.88 -33.67
N PRO A 430 -25.19 17.33 -34.88
CA PRO A 430 -24.07 16.76 -35.59
C PRO A 430 -22.78 16.99 -34.78
N TYR A 431 -22.09 15.91 -34.45
CA TYR A 431 -20.78 15.95 -33.81
C TYR A 431 -19.83 16.81 -34.66
N ALA A 432 -19.36 17.92 -34.10
CA ALA A 432 -18.19 18.59 -34.63
C ALA A 432 -16.98 17.65 -34.52
N PRO A 433 -16.11 17.56 -35.54
CA PRO A 433 -14.90 16.76 -35.44
C PRO A 433 -14.05 17.29 -34.28
N LEU A 434 -13.73 16.40 -33.33
CA LEU A 434 -12.81 16.67 -32.25
C LEU A 434 -11.47 17.16 -32.85
N PRO A 435 -10.87 18.24 -32.31
CA PRO A 435 -9.53 18.63 -32.71
C PRO A 435 -8.59 17.46 -32.44
N SER A 436 -7.79 17.09 -33.45
CA SER A 436 -6.78 16.04 -33.35
C SER A 436 -5.91 16.29 -32.12
N ALA A 437 -6.15 15.51 -31.06
CA ALA A 437 -5.34 15.52 -29.87
C ALA A 437 -3.90 15.25 -30.30
N SER A 438 -3.03 16.24 -30.06
CA SER A 438 -1.60 16.12 -30.27
C SER A 438 -1.11 14.90 -29.50
N ALA A 439 -0.86 13.81 -30.23
CA ALA A 439 -0.27 12.62 -29.70
C ALA A 439 1.13 12.99 -29.22
N TYR A 440 1.31 13.15 -27.90
CA TYR A 440 2.63 13.08 -27.31
C TYR A 440 3.27 11.76 -27.78
N PRO A 441 4.38 11.80 -28.55
CA PRO A 441 4.99 10.58 -29.05
C PRO A 441 5.42 9.73 -27.86
N PHE A 442 4.76 8.59 -27.72
CA PHE A 442 5.22 7.52 -26.86
C PHE A 442 6.47 6.96 -27.51
N ASN A 443 7.65 7.31 -26.99
CA ASN A 443 8.91 6.70 -27.44
C ASN A 443 9.19 5.47 -26.56
N PRO A 444 9.04 4.24 -27.07
CA PRO A 444 9.31 3.01 -26.33
C PRO A 444 10.82 2.77 -26.06
N GLU A 445 11.71 3.64 -26.55
CA GLU A 445 13.16 3.48 -26.44
C GLU A 445 13.81 4.18 -25.23
N ASP A 446 13.09 5.00 -24.47
CA ASP A 446 13.57 5.55 -23.18
C ASP A 446 13.50 4.47 -22.09
N ARG A 447 14.35 3.44 -22.23
CA ARG A 447 14.45 2.32 -21.30
C ARG A 447 15.34 2.69 -20.11
N PHE A 448 14.80 3.47 -19.19
CA PHE A 448 15.22 3.33 -17.80
C PHE A 448 14.76 1.96 -17.31
N ARG A 449 15.70 1.05 -17.01
CA ARG A 449 15.36 -0.07 -16.12
C ARG A 449 15.10 0.56 -14.77
N LEU A 450 13.83 0.58 -14.36
CA LEU A 450 13.52 0.85 -12.96
C LEU A 450 14.37 -0.13 -12.13
N PRO A 451 14.93 0.29 -10.98
CA PRO A 451 15.52 -0.66 -10.05
C PRO A 451 14.47 -1.75 -9.89
N SER A 452 14.84 -2.99 -10.23
CA SER A 452 13.87 -4.07 -10.31
C SER A 452 13.11 -4.01 -9.00
N PRO A 453 11.79 -3.70 -9.01
CA PRO A 453 11.04 -3.93 -7.80
C PRO A 453 11.34 -5.39 -7.54
N VAL A 454 12.00 -5.67 -6.43
CA VAL A 454 11.97 -7.01 -5.88
C VAL A 454 10.50 -7.13 -5.54
N LEU A 455 9.70 -7.50 -6.55
CA LEU A 455 8.49 -8.25 -6.40
C LEU A 455 8.98 -9.60 -5.88
N THR A 456 9.59 -9.60 -4.69
CA THR A 456 9.47 -10.70 -3.78
C THR A 456 7.97 -10.89 -3.74
N PRO A 457 7.46 -12.07 -4.16
CA PRO A 457 6.04 -12.33 -4.09
C PRO A 457 5.61 -11.88 -2.70
N PRO A 458 4.62 -10.99 -2.58
CA PRO A 458 4.25 -10.46 -1.30
C PRO A 458 3.94 -11.66 -0.40
N ASP A 459 4.66 -11.82 0.72
CA ASP A 459 4.32 -12.76 1.79
C ASP A 459 2.97 -12.40 2.47
N PHE A 460 2.16 -11.56 1.81
CA PHE A 460 0.84 -11.08 2.22
C PHE A 460 -0.25 -12.16 2.29
N TYR A 461 0.09 -13.44 2.14
CA TYR A 461 -0.86 -14.53 2.38
C TYR A 461 -0.41 -15.59 3.38
N LEU A 462 0.80 -15.55 3.94
CA LEU A 462 1.28 -16.60 4.85
C LEU A 462 2.20 -16.07 5.95
N SER A 463 1.64 -15.32 6.89
CA SER A 463 2.13 -15.29 8.28
C SER A 463 1.00 -15.66 9.24
N ALA A 464 0.41 -16.84 8.99
CA ALA A 464 -0.26 -17.61 10.03
C ALA A 464 0.75 -18.65 10.53
N THR A 465 1.58 -18.28 11.51
CA THR A 465 2.19 -19.28 12.39
C THR A 465 1.07 -20.00 13.15
N PRO A 466 1.13 -21.33 13.29
CA PRO A 466 0.12 -22.11 14.01
C PRO A 466 0.00 -21.73 15.48
#